data_AF-K2MY04-F1
#
_entry.id   AF-K2MY04-F1
#
_cell.length_a   1.000
_cell.length_b   1.000
_cell.length_c   1.000
_cell.angle_alpha   90.00
_cell.angle_beta   90.00
_cell.angle_gamma   90.00
#
_symmetry.space_group_name_H-M   'P 1'
#
loop_
_entity.id
_entity.type
_entity.pdbx_description
1 polymer ?
#
loop_
_entity_poly.entity_id
_entity_poly.type
_entity_poly.pdbx_seq_one_letter_code
_entity_poly.pdbx_strand_id
1 'polypeptide(L)'
;MGSLCDKFTVPTAHRRDDGAPNFDFIIYAAARPSSIESMAVWAVTCSTWGDLRPSIGAMNFDPNYMTDTAWSVRVAAHEIAHALGFSKENMEKKIKLSDKSVRGKHRRMLTGEHVQEMARAHFGCDSLEGMELEDEDGPWENAIPHWKGRHARDE
;
A
#
# COMPACT_ATOMS: atom_id res chain seq x y z
N MET A 1 22.54 3.23 -6.59
CA MET A 1 21.33 2.98 -7.40
C MET A 1 20.31 4.04 -7.04
N GLY A 2 19.80 4.80 -8.01
CA GLY A 2 18.78 5.83 -7.75
C GLY A 2 17.45 5.21 -7.30
N SER A 3 16.61 5.99 -6.61
CA SER A 3 15.29 5.56 -6.15
C SER A 3 14.40 5.21 -7.35
N LEU A 4 13.41 4.31 -7.16
CA LEU A 4 12.38 4.03 -8.18
C LEU A 4 11.67 5.31 -8.64
N CYS A 5 11.55 6.29 -7.74
CA CYS A 5 10.96 7.60 -7.98
C CYS A 5 11.73 8.43 -9.02
N ASP A 6 13.06 8.31 -9.06
CA ASP A 6 13.92 9.10 -9.95
C ASP A 6 13.82 8.64 -11.42
N LYS A 7 13.08 7.56 -11.69
CA LYS A 7 12.87 7.02 -13.04
C LYS A 7 11.70 7.67 -13.78
N PHE A 8 10.86 8.44 -13.09
CA PHE A 8 9.67 9.05 -13.67
C PHE A 8 9.98 10.41 -14.29
N THR A 9 9.33 10.68 -15.42
CA THR A 9 9.43 12.00 -16.05
C THR A 9 8.48 12.96 -15.34
N VAL A 10 9.03 13.80 -14.49
CA VAL A 10 8.27 14.86 -13.82
C VAL A 10 8.18 16.09 -14.74
N PRO A 11 6.98 16.61 -15.06
CA PRO A 11 6.84 17.83 -15.84
C PRO A 11 7.65 18.99 -15.24
N THR A 12 8.26 19.80 -16.10
CA THR A 12 9.08 20.93 -15.66
C THR A 12 8.31 21.90 -14.77
N ALA A 13 7.00 22.09 -15.04
CA ALA A 13 6.12 22.92 -14.22
C ALA A 13 5.98 22.40 -12.77
N HIS A 14 5.98 21.08 -12.55
CA HIS A 14 5.91 20.51 -11.20
C HIS A 14 7.24 20.62 -10.44
N ARG A 15 8.34 20.96 -11.13
CA ARG A 15 9.69 21.14 -10.58
C ARG A 15 10.09 22.60 -10.40
N ARG A 16 9.32 23.53 -10.97
CA ARG A 16 9.57 24.98 -10.95
C ARG A 16 8.47 25.66 -10.14
N ASP A 17 8.69 26.94 -9.82
CA ASP A 17 7.73 27.79 -9.13
C ASP A 17 7.25 27.19 -7.79
N ASP A 18 5.95 27.29 -7.46
CA ASP A 18 5.31 26.73 -6.26
C ASP A 18 5.02 25.22 -6.39
N GLY A 19 5.60 24.54 -7.38
CA GLY A 19 5.29 23.15 -7.72
C GLY A 19 3.93 23.02 -8.42
N ALA A 20 3.17 21.97 -8.06
CA ALA A 20 1.82 21.75 -8.59
C ALA A 20 0.77 22.18 -7.54
N PRO A 21 0.17 23.38 -7.68
CA PRO A 21 -0.75 23.91 -6.67
C PRO A 21 -2.12 23.21 -6.70
N ASN A 22 -2.85 23.27 -5.58
CA ASN A 22 -4.21 22.72 -5.43
C ASN A 22 -4.33 21.20 -5.57
N PHE A 23 -3.30 20.45 -5.13
CA PHE A 23 -3.33 19.00 -5.02
C PHE A 23 -2.88 18.55 -3.63
N ASP A 24 -3.56 17.53 -3.09
CA ASP A 24 -3.20 16.88 -1.83
C ASP A 24 -2.17 15.77 -2.02
N PHE A 25 -2.22 15.12 -3.18
CA PHE A 25 -1.37 14.01 -3.57
C PHE A 25 -1.21 13.99 -5.09
N ILE A 26 0.00 13.71 -5.57
CA ILE A 26 0.30 13.57 -7.00
C ILE A 26 0.88 12.17 -7.23
N ILE A 27 0.33 11.45 -8.21
CA ILE A 27 0.89 10.15 -8.62
C ILE A 27 1.43 10.24 -10.05
N TYR A 28 2.70 9.91 -10.23
CA TYR A 28 3.31 9.78 -11.55
C TYR A 28 3.13 8.34 -12.04
N ALA A 29 2.40 8.16 -13.14
CA ALA A 29 2.15 6.85 -13.73
C ALA A 29 3.04 6.61 -14.95
N ALA A 30 3.43 5.35 -15.15
CA ALA A 30 4.13 4.87 -16.34
C ALA A 30 3.56 3.52 -16.78
N ALA A 31 3.79 3.17 -18.04
CA ALA A 31 3.48 1.84 -18.58
C ALA A 31 4.76 1.28 -19.20
N ARG A 32 5.49 0.45 -18.43
CA ARG A 32 6.76 -0.16 -18.85
C ARG A 32 6.83 -1.62 -18.41
N PRO A 33 7.48 -2.49 -19.21
CA PRO A 33 7.73 -3.87 -18.79
C PRO A 33 8.43 -3.92 -17.44
N SER A 34 7.96 -4.82 -16.58
CA SER A 34 8.58 -5.14 -15.32
C SER A 34 9.74 -6.12 -15.53
N SER A 35 10.83 -5.95 -14.78
CA SER A 35 11.90 -6.96 -14.72
C SER A 35 11.58 -8.10 -13.76
N ILE A 36 10.51 -7.99 -12.98
CA ILE A 36 10.01 -9.00 -12.06
C ILE A 36 8.85 -9.71 -12.74
N GLU A 37 9.01 -11.01 -12.99
CA GLU A 37 7.98 -11.86 -13.58
C GLU A 37 6.69 -11.79 -12.76
N SER A 38 5.55 -11.70 -13.44
CA SER A 38 4.20 -11.64 -12.84
C SER A 38 3.88 -10.39 -12.00
N MET A 39 4.76 -9.38 -11.96
CA MET A 39 4.43 -8.08 -11.33
C MET A 39 3.66 -7.20 -12.32
N ALA A 40 2.32 -7.29 -12.29
CA ALA A 40 1.45 -6.57 -13.21
C ALA A 40 1.42 -5.05 -12.96
N VAL A 41 1.44 -4.64 -11.70
CA VAL A 41 1.47 -3.23 -11.27
C VAL A 41 2.35 -3.15 -10.03
N TRP A 42 2.98 -2.00 -9.84
CA TRP A 42 3.53 -1.62 -8.54
C TRP A 42 3.34 -0.13 -8.32
N ALA A 43 3.25 0.28 -7.06
CA ALA A 43 3.36 1.69 -6.71
C ALA A 43 4.11 1.90 -5.40
N VAL A 44 4.68 3.10 -5.26
CA VAL A 44 5.48 3.49 -4.10
C VAL A 44 5.16 4.92 -3.68
N THR A 45 5.30 5.19 -2.39
CA THR A 45 5.38 6.56 -1.89
C THR A 45 6.77 7.13 -2.20
N CYS A 46 6.83 8.28 -2.86
CA CYS A 46 8.06 8.96 -3.24
C CYS A 46 8.40 10.16 -2.36
N SER A 47 7.37 10.82 -1.80
CA SER A 47 7.54 11.94 -0.88
C SER A 47 6.39 11.98 0.12
N THR A 48 6.70 12.44 1.31
CA THR A 48 5.76 12.67 2.41
C THR A 48 5.95 14.08 2.95
N TRP A 49 4.88 14.64 3.51
CA TRP A 49 4.95 15.83 4.35
C TRP A 49 5.60 15.49 5.71
N GLY A 50 5.90 16.51 6.52
CA GLY A 50 6.58 16.35 7.80
C GLY A 50 5.83 15.48 8.82
N ASP A 51 4.52 15.33 8.65
CA ASP A 51 3.67 14.46 9.46
C ASP A 51 3.54 13.04 8.88
N LEU A 52 4.36 12.64 7.89
CA LEU A 52 4.28 11.38 7.14
C LEU A 52 3.04 11.24 6.24
N ARG A 53 2.27 12.30 5.98
CA ARG A 53 1.20 12.25 4.98
C ARG A 53 1.83 12.14 3.58
N PRO A 54 1.55 11.09 2.79
CA PRO A 54 2.07 11.00 1.44
C PRO A 54 1.63 12.19 0.58
N SER A 55 2.57 12.73 -0.19
CA SER A 55 2.37 13.88 -1.06
C SER A 55 2.64 13.55 -2.53
N ILE A 56 3.60 12.65 -2.78
CA ILE A 56 3.95 12.20 -4.12
C ILE A 56 4.10 10.69 -4.11
N GLY A 57 3.45 10.02 -5.06
CA GLY A 57 3.64 8.61 -5.37
C GLY A 57 4.11 8.41 -6.81
N ALA A 58 4.57 7.20 -7.09
CA ALA A 58 4.84 6.75 -8.44
C ALA A 58 4.27 5.34 -8.63
N MET A 59 3.76 5.05 -9.83
CA MET A 59 3.23 3.74 -10.17
C MET A 59 3.59 3.34 -11.58
N ASN A 60 3.78 2.04 -11.80
CA ASN A 60 4.03 1.50 -13.13
C ASN A 60 3.12 0.32 -13.42
N PHE A 61 2.56 0.32 -14.61
CA PHE A 61 1.80 -0.78 -15.18
C PHE A 61 2.68 -1.57 -16.14
N ASP A 62 2.75 -2.89 -15.99
CA ASP A 62 3.35 -3.76 -17.00
C ASP A 62 2.31 -4.10 -18.08
N PRO A 63 2.44 -3.58 -19.32
CA PRO A 63 1.47 -3.81 -20.37
C PRO A 63 1.27 -5.29 -20.74
N ASN A 64 2.22 -6.17 -20.41
CA ASN A 64 2.10 -7.60 -20.71
C ASN A 64 1.04 -8.32 -19.86
N TYR A 65 0.72 -7.79 -18.68
CA TYR A 65 -0.19 -8.42 -17.72
C TYR A 65 -1.49 -7.62 -17.52
N MET A 66 -1.56 -6.40 -18.04
CA MET A 66 -2.72 -5.52 -17.88
C MET A 66 -3.79 -5.78 -18.95
N THR A 67 -5.03 -5.82 -18.50
CA THR A 67 -6.23 -6.02 -19.33
C THR A 67 -7.31 -5.01 -18.95
N ASP A 68 -8.45 -5.00 -19.65
CA ASP A 68 -9.63 -4.20 -19.32
C ASP A 68 -10.53 -4.85 -18.24
N THR A 69 -10.02 -5.87 -17.55
CA THR A 69 -10.78 -6.63 -16.55
C THR A 69 -10.90 -5.91 -15.21
N ALA A 70 -11.93 -6.28 -14.45
CA ALA A 70 -12.11 -5.81 -13.07
C ALA A 70 -10.92 -6.18 -12.15
N TRP A 71 -10.22 -7.28 -12.45
CA TRP A 71 -9.01 -7.67 -11.73
C TRP A 71 -7.89 -6.64 -11.91
N SER A 72 -7.62 -6.22 -13.15
CA SER A 72 -6.62 -5.19 -13.44
C SER A 72 -6.93 -3.85 -12.75
N VAL A 73 -8.21 -3.48 -12.66
CA VAL A 73 -8.64 -2.28 -11.92
C VAL A 73 -8.38 -2.41 -10.41
N ARG A 74 -8.69 -3.58 -9.82
CA ARG A 74 -8.47 -3.83 -8.39
C ARG A 74 -6.99 -3.83 -8.02
N VAL A 75 -6.15 -4.50 -8.80
CA VAL A 75 -4.70 -4.50 -8.59
C VAL A 75 -4.12 -3.08 -8.71
N ALA A 76 -4.60 -2.27 -9.65
CA ALA A 76 -4.19 -0.87 -9.73
C ALA A 76 -4.57 -0.07 -8.47
N ALA A 77 -5.79 -0.27 -7.97
CA ALA A 77 -6.28 0.39 -6.76
C ALA A 77 -5.50 -0.07 -5.51
N HIS A 78 -5.18 -1.36 -5.42
CA HIS A 78 -4.34 -1.96 -4.38
C HIS A 78 -2.99 -1.25 -4.30
N GLU A 79 -2.30 -1.14 -5.43
CA GLU A 79 -1.00 -0.47 -5.48
C GLU A 79 -1.11 1.02 -5.13
N ILE A 80 -2.16 1.71 -5.60
CA ILE A 80 -2.42 3.09 -5.20
C ILE A 80 -2.57 3.22 -3.68
N ALA A 81 -3.17 2.25 -2.99
CA ALA A 81 -3.27 2.27 -1.52
C ALA A 81 -1.89 2.26 -0.84
N HIS A 82 -0.91 1.51 -1.35
CA HIS A 82 0.46 1.57 -0.86
C HIS A 82 1.10 2.95 -1.09
N ALA A 83 0.90 3.54 -2.28
CA ALA A 83 1.39 4.89 -2.57
C ALA A 83 0.71 5.97 -1.71
N LEU A 84 -0.52 5.74 -1.26
CA LEU A 84 -1.26 6.58 -0.33
C LEU A 84 -0.94 6.33 1.14
N GLY A 85 -0.02 5.40 1.43
CA GLY A 85 0.54 5.24 2.76
C GLY A 85 0.05 4.03 3.53
N PHE A 86 -0.57 3.04 2.88
CA PHE A 86 -0.69 1.69 3.43
C PHE A 86 0.70 1.04 3.45
N SER A 87 1.53 1.48 4.40
CA SER A 87 2.95 1.14 4.50
C SER A 87 3.33 0.80 5.93
N LYS A 88 4.36 -0.03 6.08
CA LYS A 88 4.86 -0.45 7.38
C LYS A 88 5.27 0.75 8.24
N GLU A 89 5.95 1.73 7.65
CA GLU A 89 6.40 2.93 8.37
C GLU A 89 5.22 3.71 8.96
N ASN A 90 4.15 3.93 8.17
CA ASN A 90 2.96 4.62 8.66
C ASN A 90 2.25 3.81 9.74
N MET A 91 2.14 2.49 9.56
CA MET A 91 1.56 1.61 10.56
C MET A 91 2.33 1.66 11.88
N GLU A 92 3.65 1.58 11.85
CA GLU A 92 4.50 1.59 13.05
C GLU A 92 4.53 2.94 13.75
N LYS A 93 4.45 4.04 13.00
CA LYS A 93 4.57 5.40 13.57
C LYS A 93 3.23 6.05 13.93
N LYS A 94 2.13 5.66 13.27
CA LYS A 94 0.82 6.32 13.42
C LYS A 94 -0.28 5.41 13.94
N ILE A 95 -0.15 4.09 13.80
CA ILE A 95 -1.20 3.14 14.16
C ILE A 95 -0.72 2.26 15.31
N LYS A 96 -1.65 1.80 16.15
CA LYS A 96 -1.34 0.81 17.17
C LYS A 96 -1.18 -0.55 16.50
N LEU A 97 0.01 -1.12 16.68
CA LEU A 97 0.32 -2.51 16.34
C LEU A 97 0.32 -3.35 17.61
N SER A 98 -0.12 -4.60 17.50
CA SER A 98 0.03 -5.59 18.56
C SER A 98 0.52 -6.91 18.00
N ASP A 99 1.44 -7.55 18.72
CA ASP A 99 1.84 -8.92 18.46
C ASP A 99 1.06 -9.87 19.37
N LYS A 100 0.31 -10.82 18.78
CA LYS A 100 -0.49 -11.80 19.53
C LYS A 100 -0.22 -13.22 19.06
N SER A 101 -0.30 -14.16 19.99
CA SER A 101 -0.36 -15.58 19.64
C SER A 101 -1.78 -15.89 19.19
N VAL A 102 -1.96 -16.12 17.88
CA VAL A 102 -3.24 -16.44 17.27
C VAL A 102 -3.11 -17.76 16.52
N ARG A 103 -3.94 -18.74 16.90
CA ARG A 103 -3.96 -20.10 16.32
C ARG A 103 -2.56 -20.75 16.31
N GLY A 104 -1.84 -20.62 17.42
CA GLY A 104 -0.52 -21.25 17.62
C GLY A 104 0.64 -20.59 16.88
N LYS A 105 0.47 -19.38 16.32
CA LYS A 105 1.56 -18.59 15.72
C LYS A 105 1.53 -17.15 16.21
N HIS A 106 2.70 -16.51 16.30
CA HIS A 106 2.79 -15.07 16.52
C HIS A 106 2.31 -14.33 15.26
N ARG A 107 1.36 -13.42 15.41
CA ARG A 107 0.79 -12.61 14.34
C ARG A 107 0.87 -11.14 14.73
N ARG A 108 1.22 -10.31 13.75
CA ARG A 108 1.11 -8.86 13.84
C ARG A 108 -0.31 -8.44 13.48
N MET A 109 -0.90 -7.58 14.30
CA MET A 109 -2.27 -7.08 14.10
C MET A 109 -2.29 -5.56 14.14
N LEU A 110 -3.12 -4.96 13.29
CA LEU A 110 -3.50 -3.55 13.42
C LEU A 110 -4.67 -3.42 14.37
N THR A 111 -4.52 -2.56 15.38
CA THR A 111 -5.45 -2.40 16.50
C THR A 111 -5.93 -0.96 16.66
N GLY A 112 -5.86 -0.15 15.60
CA GLY A 112 -6.50 1.17 15.56
C GLY A 112 -8.02 1.07 15.73
N GLU A 113 -8.64 2.07 16.36
CA GLU A 113 -10.06 2.03 16.74
C GLU A 113 -10.97 1.70 15.55
N HIS A 114 -10.76 2.37 14.42
CA HIS A 114 -11.55 2.13 13.21
C HIS A 114 -11.29 0.74 12.59
N VAL A 115 -10.06 0.22 12.69
CA VAL A 115 -9.76 -1.15 12.23
C VAL A 115 -10.51 -2.18 13.08
N GLN A 116 -10.58 -1.97 14.39
CA GLN A 116 -11.34 -2.86 15.28
C GLN A 116 -12.84 -2.81 14.98
N GLU A 117 -13.39 -1.60 14.83
CA GLU A 117 -14.78 -1.39 14.48
C GLU A 117 -15.16 -2.13 13.18
N MET A 118 -14.38 -1.90 12.11
CA MET A 118 -14.64 -2.52 10.82
C MET A 118 -14.42 -4.02 10.83
N ALA A 119 -13.42 -4.53 11.55
CA ALA A 119 -13.21 -5.97 11.70
C ALA A 119 -14.37 -6.65 12.45
N ARG A 120 -14.83 -6.05 13.56
CA ARG A 120 -16.00 -6.56 14.31
C ARG A 120 -17.24 -6.61 13.44
N ALA A 121 -17.51 -5.53 12.70
CA ALA A 121 -18.65 -5.45 11.80
C ALA A 121 -18.57 -6.46 10.65
N HIS A 122 -17.39 -6.61 10.03
CA HIS A 122 -17.20 -7.52 8.90
C HIS A 122 -17.34 -9.00 9.29
N PHE A 123 -16.77 -9.40 10.43
CA PHE A 123 -16.78 -10.80 10.88
C PHE A 123 -17.93 -11.14 11.85
N GLY A 124 -18.71 -10.14 12.30
CA GLY A 124 -19.78 -10.33 13.28
C GLY A 124 -19.27 -10.82 14.64
N CYS A 125 -18.10 -10.35 15.08
CA CYS A 125 -17.43 -10.82 16.29
C CYS A 125 -16.93 -9.65 17.14
N ASP A 126 -17.71 -9.27 18.16
CA ASP A 126 -17.46 -8.09 19.01
C ASP A 126 -16.16 -8.18 19.81
N SER A 127 -15.68 -9.40 20.11
CA SER A 127 -14.43 -9.62 20.83
C SER A 127 -13.18 -9.45 19.97
N LEU A 128 -13.32 -9.17 18.66
CA LEU A 128 -12.15 -8.89 17.83
C LEU A 128 -11.44 -7.62 18.30
N GLU A 129 -10.11 -7.72 18.40
CA GLU A 129 -9.26 -6.64 18.90
C GLU A 129 -8.45 -5.96 17.79
N GLY A 130 -8.63 -6.40 16.54
CA GLY A 130 -7.93 -5.85 15.38
C GLY A 130 -8.01 -6.78 14.18
N MET A 131 -7.25 -6.43 13.14
CA MET A 131 -7.14 -7.20 11.92
C MET A 131 -5.71 -7.72 11.75
N GLU A 132 -5.56 -8.99 11.36
CA GLU A 132 -4.26 -9.60 11.14
C GLU A 132 -3.63 -9.10 9.84
N LEU A 133 -2.33 -8.80 9.92
CA LEU A 133 -1.50 -8.53 8.74
C LEU A 133 -0.95 -9.85 8.17
N GLU A 134 -0.64 -9.82 6.88
CA GLU A 134 0.03 -10.94 6.22
C GLU A 134 1.41 -11.21 6.83
N ASP A 135 1.72 -12.49 6.97
CA ASP A 135 2.91 -13.03 7.62
C ASP A 135 3.43 -14.31 6.93
N GLU A 136 2.77 -14.75 5.86
CA GLU A 136 3.26 -15.77 4.94
C GLU A 136 4.17 -15.10 3.87
N ASP A 137 4.90 -15.92 3.11
CA ASP A 137 5.68 -15.52 1.92
C ASP A 137 7.08 -14.87 2.09
N GLY A 138 7.44 -14.38 3.28
CA GLY A 138 8.84 -14.07 3.62
C GLY A 138 9.17 -12.59 3.87
N PRO A 139 10.46 -12.20 3.80
CA PRO A 139 10.90 -10.87 4.24
C PRO A 139 10.37 -9.69 3.42
N TRP A 140 10.01 -9.91 2.14
CA TRP A 140 9.53 -8.87 1.23
C TRP A 140 8.09 -8.46 1.56
N GLU A 141 7.25 -9.45 1.82
CA GLU A 141 5.84 -9.32 2.19
C GLU A 141 5.70 -8.78 3.62
N ASN A 142 6.66 -9.07 4.49
CA ASN A 142 6.78 -8.41 5.78
C ASN A 142 7.19 -6.92 5.69
N ALA A 143 7.74 -6.47 4.56
CA ALA A 143 8.11 -5.08 4.33
C ALA A 143 6.95 -4.27 3.71
N ILE A 144 6.07 -4.93 2.95
CA ILE A 144 4.89 -4.34 2.30
C ILE A 144 3.65 -4.94 2.95
N PRO A 145 3.03 -4.24 3.92
CA PRO A 145 1.95 -4.83 4.68
C PRO A 145 0.75 -5.09 3.79
N HIS A 146 0.11 -6.25 3.99
CA HIS A 146 -1.18 -6.60 3.42
C HIS A 146 -2.09 -7.12 4.52
N TRP A 147 -3.39 -7.19 4.28
CA TRP A 147 -4.27 -7.98 5.14
C TRP A 147 -3.98 -9.47 4.96
N LYS A 148 -4.19 -10.23 6.03
CA LYS A 148 -4.02 -11.68 5.98
C LYS A 148 -4.99 -12.28 4.95
N GLY A 149 -4.46 -12.86 3.87
CA GLY A 149 -5.28 -13.36 2.74
C GLY A 149 -6.27 -14.47 3.14
N ARG A 150 -5.98 -15.20 4.23
CA ARG A 150 -6.93 -16.16 4.84
C ARG A 150 -8.26 -15.51 5.22
N HIS A 151 -8.22 -14.27 5.70
CA HIS A 151 -9.38 -13.57 6.25
C HIS A 151 -9.96 -12.56 5.26
N ALA A 152 -9.13 -12.05 4.35
CA ALA A 152 -9.46 -11.02 3.39
C ALA A 152 -9.03 -11.45 1.97
N ARG A 153 -9.55 -12.59 1.49
CA ARG A 153 -9.10 -13.21 0.22
C ARG A 153 -9.39 -12.36 -1.01
N ASP A 154 -10.54 -11.71 -1.02
CA ASP A 154 -11.06 -10.93 -2.15
C ASP A 154 -10.90 -9.41 -1.94
N GLU A 155 -10.08 -9.04 -0.95
CA GLU A 155 -9.60 -7.67 -0.74
C GLU A 155 -8.50 -7.36 -1.75
#